data_AF-B8Y2H8-F1
#
_entry.id   AF-B8Y2H8-F1
#
_cell.length_a   1.000
_cell.length_b   1.000
_cell.length_c   1.000
_cell.angle_alpha   90.00
_cell.angle_beta   90.00
_cell.angle_gamma   90.00
#
_symmetry.space_group_name_H-M   'P 1'
#
loop_
_entity.id
_entity.type
_entity.pdbx_description
1 polymer ?
#
loop_
_entity_poly.entity_id
_entity_poly.type
_entity_poly.pdbx_seq_one_letter_code
_entity_poly.pdbx_strand_id
1 'polypeptide(L)'
;GGFGKKVPVYPGYVCSILASILLERPVKWIEDKSGNLISTHYARDVYLKGEMALRQDGKILAVRMHTDSDHGAFFSDAQPSKFKIGLMHSAFAAYDIPVAHLTARGTYSNKAPGGVAYRCSFRVTEAMFFQERMMQAAAADLGIDQAAFRRMNFVRDDDFPHRTPFGFLTDSGQYAKCLDVGLKATDYENFRARQAEARTRGKLLGLGISTMTEPLGAGNSREYDILGIKMFDSADLKIHMTGKAIVRTGAKTQGQGHETTWAQIVSHELGIPAQDIVVEEGDTDTAPFGMGTYASRSTPVAGAAVAMVSRKIRAKARKLAAHLLEVSEEDVEWELGRFYVRSAPDRGVTIQECAMAAYSNMPDGMEPGLENTAYYDPPNLTWPFAVYIVTVEVDPETGVWDVLRMVAVDDCGVRINPMIVE
;
A
#
# COMPACT_ATOMS: atom_id res chain seq x y z
N GLY A 1 -12.62 -10.13 -4.79
CA GLY A 1 -12.62 -8.75 -4.29
C GLY A 1 -13.00 -8.68 -2.82
N GLY A 2 -12.18 -8.00 -2.00
CA GLY A 2 -12.43 -7.75 -0.57
C GLY A 2 -12.64 -6.27 -0.24
N PHE A 3 -11.73 -5.40 -0.70
CA PHE A 3 -11.81 -3.94 -0.57
C PHE A 3 -12.02 -3.44 0.89
N GLY A 4 -11.38 -4.08 1.86
CA GLY A 4 -11.51 -3.77 3.30
C GLY A 4 -12.78 -4.34 3.95
N LYS A 5 -13.80 -4.68 3.16
CA LYS A 5 -15.08 -5.19 3.66
C LYS A 5 -15.00 -6.60 4.24
N LYS A 6 -13.94 -7.36 3.94
CA LYS A 6 -13.70 -8.74 4.42
C LYS A 6 -12.57 -8.84 5.45
N VAL A 7 -12.20 -7.73 6.08
CA VAL A 7 -11.29 -7.70 7.24
C VAL A 7 -12.01 -8.07 8.54
N PRO A 8 -13.23 -7.55 8.83
CA PRO A 8 -13.90 -7.79 10.11
C PRO A 8 -14.46 -9.20 10.23
N VAL A 9 -14.69 -9.63 11.47
CA VAL A 9 -15.50 -10.80 11.76
C VAL A 9 -16.97 -10.37 11.87
N TYR A 10 -17.83 -10.92 11.02
CA TYR A 10 -19.26 -10.63 11.04
C TYR A 10 -20.06 -11.63 11.90
N PRO A 11 -21.23 -11.23 12.43
CA PRO A 11 -22.10 -12.12 13.20
C PRO A 11 -22.45 -13.41 12.45
N GLY A 12 -22.63 -13.34 11.12
CA GLY A 12 -22.88 -14.53 10.30
C GLY A 12 -21.79 -15.60 10.41
N TYR A 13 -20.52 -15.21 10.56
CA TYR A 13 -19.41 -16.16 10.77
C TYR A 13 -19.54 -16.84 12.14
N VAL A 14 -19.74 -16.05 13.20
CA VAL A 14 -19.85 -16.54 14.57
C VAL A 14 -21.05 -17.49 14.72
N CYS A 15 -22.21 -17.10 14.18
CA CYS A 15 -23.41 -17.93 14.19
C CYS A 15 -23.23 -19.23 13.40
N SER A 16 -22.53 -19.18 12.25
CA SER A 16 -22.26 -20.39 11.45
C SER A 16 -21.33 -21.36 12.16
N ILE A 17 -20.30 -20.85 12.85
CA ILE A 17 -19.39 -21.67 13.67
C ILE A 17 -20.16 -22.31 14.82
N LEU A 18 -20.95 -21.53 15.58
CA LEU A 18 -21.76 -22.04 16.68
C LEU A 18 -22.77 -23.10 16.21
N ALA A 19 -23.47 -22.85 15.10
CA ALA A 19 -24.40 -23.81 14.51
C ALA A 19 -23.68 -25.09 14.08
N SER A 20 -22.47 -24.98 13.52
CA SER A 20 -21.66 -26.14 13.14
C SER A 20 -21.24 -26.98 14.34
N ILE A 21 -20.88 -26.35 15.46
CA ILE A 21 -20.55 -27.02 16.73
C ILE A 21 -21.77 -27.78 17.27
N LEU A 22 -22.93 -27.13 17.34
CA LEU A 22 -24.13 -27.71 17.94
C LEU A 22 -24.75 -28.83 17.09
N LEU A 23 -24.60 -28.76 15.76
CA LEU A 23 -25.15 -29.74 14.82
C LEU A 23 -24.15 -30.83 14.43
N GLU A 24 -22.87 -30.69 14.81
CA GLU A 24 -21.75 -31.56 14.44
C GLU A 24 -21.64 -31.80 12.92
N ARG A 25 -22.01 -30.80 12.11
CA ARG A 25 -22.02 -30.88 10.64
C ARG A 25 -21.59 -29.55 10.02
N PRO A 26 -21.04 -29.54 8.79
CA PRO A 26 -20.68 -28.31 8.10
C PRO A 26 -21.90 -27.40 7.89
N VAL A 27 -21.76 -26.12 8.28
CA VAL A 27 -22.78 -25.07 8.05
C VAL A 27 -22.23 -24.05 7.06
N LYS A 28 -23.01 -23.75 6.02
CA LYS A 28 -22.69 -22.75 5.00
C LYS A 28 -23.58 -21.52 5.19
N TRP A 29 -22.96 -20.36 5.32
CA TRP A 29 -23.64 -19.07 5.29
C TRP A 29 -23.13 -18.23 4.11
N ILE A 30 -24.07 -17.68 3.36
CA ILE A 30 -23.82 -16.77 2.24
C ILE A 30 -24.86 -15.66 2.34
N GLU A 31 -24.40 -14.42 2.49
CA GLU A 31 -25.28 -13.25 2.45
C GLU A 31 -25.72 -12.91 1.03
N ASP A 32 -26.86 -12.24 0.89
CA ASP A 32 -27.28 -11.63 -0.36
C ASP A 32 -26.74 -10.19 -0.48
N LYS A 33 -27.04 -9.53 -1.61
CA LYS A 33 -26.56 -8.18 -1.88
C LYS A 33 -27.13 -7.16 -0.90
N SER A 34 -28.40 -7.30 -0.52
CA SER A 34 -29.06 -6.38 0.40
C SER A 34 -28.47 -6.51 1.81
N GLY A 35 -28.32 -7.73 2.32
CA GLY A 35 -27.62 -8.04 3.56
C GLY A 35 -26.22 -7.46 3.59
N ASN A 36 -25.47 -7.64 2.50
CA ASN A 36 -24.15 -7.03 2.36
C ASN A 36 -24.19 -5.50 2.47
N LEU A 37 -25.14 -4.80 1.84
CA LEU A 37 -25.17 -3.34 1.89
C LEU A 37 -25.64 -2.78 3.23
N ILE A 38 -26.56 -3.45 3.92
CA ILE A 38 -27.21 -2.91 5.12
C ILE A 38 -26.56 -3.35 6.44
N SER A 39 -25.76 -4.42 6.47
CA SER A 39 -25.36 -5.07 7.74
C SER A 39 -23.86 -5.32 7.92
N THR A 40 -23.05 -5.02 6.91
CA THR A 40 -21.59 -5.13 6.99
C THR A 40 -20.93 -3.75 6.95
N HIS A 41 -19.61 -3.67 7.10
CA HIS A 41 -18.93 -2.38 7.23
C HIS A 41 -19.20 -1.43 6.06
N TYR A 42 -19.74 -0.25 6.39
CA TYR A 42 -19.74 0.90 5.50
C TYR A 42 -18.35 1.56 5.46
N ALA A 43 -18.22 2.62 4.66
CA ALA A 43 -17.00 3.42 4.57
C ALA A 43 -17.30 4.93 4.68
N ARG A 44 -16.32 5.71 5.16
CA ARG A 44 -16.42 7.17 5.33
C ARG A 44 -17.33 7.57 6.50
N ASP A 45 -18.42 8.28 6.24
CA ASP A 45 -19.30 8.95 7.23
C ASP A 45 -18.52 9.83 8.22
N VAL A 46 -17.74 10.75 7.65
CA VAL A 46 -16.87 11.68 8.37
C VAL A 46 -17.18 13.10 7.93
N TYR A 47 -17.30 14.00 8.91
CA TYR A 47 -17.54 15.43 8.74
C TYR A 47 -16.28 16.18 9.17
N LEU A 48 -15.76 16.99 8.25
CA LEU A 48 -14.46 17.61 8.40
C LEU A 48 -14.62 19.12 8.43
N LYS A 49 -14.01 19.76 9.43
CA LYS A 49 -13.86 21.20 9.52
C LYS A 49 -12.38 21.53 9.61
N GLY A 50 -11.93 22.54 8.90
CA GLY A 50 -10.57 23.01 9.09
C GLY A 50 -10.36 24.44 8.67
N GLU A 51 -9.22 24.94 9.09
CA GLU A 51 -8.77 26.31 8.95
C GLU A 51 -7.31 26.28 8.49
N MET A 52 -6.94 27.18 7.58
CA MET A 52 -5.59 27.28 7.05
C MET A 52 -5.11 28.72 7.21
N ALA A 53 -3.96 28.89 7.86
CA ALA A 53 -3.30 30.19 7.94
C ALA A 53 -2.39 30.35 6.72
N LEU A 54 -2.56 31.46 6.00
CA LEU A 54 -1.88 31.73 4.74
C LEU A 54 -1.11 33.04 4.82
N ARG A 55 0.09 33.05 4.26
CA ARG A 55 0.78 34.29 3.88
C ARG A 55 0.16 34.83 2.58
N GLN A 56 0.22 36.14 2.37
CA GLN A 56 -0.36 36.80 1.19
C GLN A 56 0.20 36.26 -0.15
N ASP A 57 1.43 35.75 -0.14
CA ASP A 57 2.05 35.15 -1.32
C ASP A 57 1.70 33.68 -1.51
N GLY A 58 0.82 33.09 -0.68
CA GLY A 58 0.36 31.71 -0.82
C GLY A 58 1.10 30.66 0.02
N LYS A 59 2.14 31.02 0.79
CA LYS A 59 2.78 30.05 1.70
C LYS A 59 1.83 29.69 2.85
N ILE A 60 1.64 28.39 3.08
CA ILE A 60 0.87 27.86 4.20
C ILE A 60 1.70 27.94 5.49
N LEU A 61 1.11 28.52 6.53
CA LEU A 61 1.76 28.75 7.83
C LEU A 61 1.27 27.77 8.89
N ALA A 62 0.00 27.38 8.86
CA ALA A 62 -0.54 26.41 9.80
C ALA A 62 -1.85 25.82 9.29
N VAL A 63 -2.18 24.63 9.79
CA VAL A 63 -3.48 23.98 9.55
C VAL A 63 -4.11 23.52 10.87
N ARG A 64 -5.40 23.80 11.05
CA ARG A 64 -6.20 23.23 12.15
C ARG A 64 -7.32 22.39 11.57
N MET A 65 -7.50 21.19 12.10
CA MET A 65 -8.52 20.22 11.67
C MET A 65 -9.37 19.73 12.85
N HIS A 66 -10.65 19.56 12.60
CA HIS A 66 -11.60 18.85 13.46
C HIS A 66 -12.35 17.81 12.63
N THR A 67 -12.40 16.59 13.16
CA THR A 67 -13.00 15.43 12.51
C THR A 67 -14.12 14.87 13.37
N ASP A 68 -15.36 15.00 12.91
CA ASP A 68 -16.51 14.30 13.48
C ASP A 68 -16.77 13.01 12.69
N SER A 69 -16.91 11.87 13.35
CA SER A 69 -17.18 10.59 12.69
C SER A 69 -18.36 9.87 13.32
N ASP A 70 -19.31 9.44 12.48
CA ASP A 70 -20.36 8.50 12.87
C ASP A 70 -19.78 7.09 12.75
N HIS A 71 -20.00 6.23 13.74
CA HIS A 71 -19.52 4.83 13.79
C HIS A 71 -20.66 3.79 13.77
N GLY A 72 -21.90 4.23 13.59
CA GLY A 72 -23.08 3.37 13.75
C GLY A 72 -23.29 2.93 15.20
N ALA A 73 -23.96 1.80 15.40
CA ALA A 73 -24.36 1.35 16.73
C ALA A 73 -23.20 0.79 17.56
N PHE A 74 -22.13 0.33 16.91
CA PHE A 74 -20.97 -0.29 17.55
C PHE A 74 -19.68 0.21 16.89
N PHE A 75 -18.66 0.48 17.71
CA PHE A 75 -17.36 0.85 17.19
C PHE A 75 -16.61 -0.42 16.77
N SER A 76 -16.64 -0.74 15.48
CA SER A 76 -15.99 -1.93 14.92
C SER A 76 -14.93 -1.58 13.86
N ASP A 77 -14.50 -0.33 13.76
CA ASP A 77 -13.53 0.11 12.74
C ASP A 77 -12.29 -0.79 12.71
N ALA A 78 -11.98 -1.30 11.51
CA ALA A 78 -10.84 -2.19 11.28
C ALA A 78 -9.54 -1.37 11.14
N GLN A 79 -8.97 -0.95 12.26
CA GLN A 79 -7.80 -0.08 12.32
C GLN A 79 -6.83 -0.47 13.45
N PRO A 80 -5.57 0.00 13.42
CA PRO A 80 -4.62 -0.30 14.49
C PRO A 80 -5.12 0.26 15.83
N SER A 81 -4.88 -0.49 16.92
CA SER A 81 -5.60 -0.33 18.19
C SER A 81 -5.47 1.07 18.82
N LYS A 82 -4.33 1.72 18.64
CA LYS A 82 -3.99 3.06 19.16
C LYS A 82 -4.58 4.21 18.36
N PHE A 83 -5.01 3.97 17.12
CA PHE A 83 -5.42 5.01 16.19
C PHE A 83 -6.94 4.97 16.00
N LYS A 84 -7.69 5.65 16.88
CA LYS A 84 -9.17 5.60 16.88
C LYS A 84 -9.84 6.29 15.69
N ILE A 85 -9.09 7.13 14.99
CA ILE A 85 -9.49 7.84 13.77
C ILE A 85 -8.56 7.52 12.60
N GLY A 86 -7.95 6.33 12.64
CA GLY A 86 -6.98 5.87 11.68
C GLY A 86 -5.81 6.83 11.53
N LEU A 87 -5.32 6.92 10.29
CA LEU A 87 -4.22 7.77 9.85
C LEU A 87 -4.74 9.08 9.24
N MET A 88 -5.87 9.61 9.74
CA MET A 88 -6.42 10.92 9.34
C MET A 88 -5.38 12.06 9.46
N HIS A 89 -4.44 11.92 10.39
CA HIS A 89 -3.30 12.82 10.60
C HIS A 89 -2.17 12.65 9.55
N SER A 90 -2.41 11.89 8.47
CA SER A 90 -1.57 11.92 7.26
C SER A 90 -1.87 13.11 6.34
N ALA A 91 -2.95 13.84 6.63
CA ALA A 91 -3.32 15.03 5.89
C ALA A 91 -2.15 16.02 5.82
N PHE A 92 -2.02 16.64 4.66
CA PHE A 92 -1.00 17.62 4.31
C PHE A 92 0.46 17.11 4.29
N ALA A 93 0.69 15.80 4.27
CA ALA A 93 2.04 15.24 4.27
C ALA A 93 2.89 15.61 3.03
N ALA A 94 2.27 15.95 1.90
CA ALA A 94 2.98 16.41 0.71
C ALA A 94 3.45 17.87 0.77
N TYR A 95 2.98 18.63 1.77
CA TYR A 95 3.18 20.07 1.85
C TYR A 95 4.06 20.44 3.05
N ASP A 96 5.01 21.33 2.82
CA ASP A 96 5.87 21.92 3.85
C ASP A 96 5.07 22.93 4.67
N ILE A 97 4.50 22.46 5.78
CA ILE A 97 3.70 23.26 6.73
C ILE A 97 4.32 23.11 8.12
N PRO A 98 4.70 24.21 8.80
CA PRO A 98 5.50 24.11 10.01
C PRO A 98 4.71 23.64 11.25
N VAL A 99 3.40 23.90 11.31
CA VAL A 99 2.56 23.56 12.46
C VAL A 99 1.18 23.08 12.01
N ALA A 100 0.69 22.02 12.63
CA ALA A 100 -0.70 21.63 12.49
C ALA A 100 -1.29 21.06 13.80
N HIS A 101 -2.62 21.08 13.91
CA HIS A 101 -3.34 20.52 15.04
C HIS A 101 -4.63 19.82 14.59
N LEU A 102 -4.85 18.59 15.05
CA LEU A 102 -6.02 17.78 14.71
C LEU A 102 -6.73 17.34 15.98
N THR A 103 -8.05 17.49 15.98
CA THR A 103 -8.95 16.93 16.99
C THR A 103 -9.98 16.04 16.33
N ALA A 104 -10.50 15.06 17.05
CA ALA A 104 -11.56 14.23 16.52
C ALA A 104 -12.57 13.80 17.59
N ARG A 105 -13.79 13.52 17.16
CA ARG A 105 -14.89 13.05 17.98
C ARG A 105 -15.67 11.98 17.22
N GLY A 106 -15.75 10.79 17.81
CA GLY A 106 -16.59 9.70 17.32
C GLY A 106 -17.95 9.70 18.01
N THR A 107 -19.02 9.41 17.26
CA THR A 107 -20.39 9.30 17.76
C THR A 107 -21.02 7.95 17.42
N TYR A 108 -21.95 7.52 18.25
CA TYR A 108 -22.81 6.37 17.98
C TYR A 108 -24.14 6.81 17.38
N SER A 109 -24.68 6.00 16.48
CA SER A 109 -25.97 6.24 15.83
C SER A 109 -26.71 4.92 15.57
N ASN A 110 -27.97 4.98 15.15
CA ASN A 110 -28.75 3.80 14.77
C ASN A 110 -28.43 3.32 13.33
N LYS A 111 -27.15 3.10 13.02
CA LYS A 111 -26.66 2.57 11.73
C LYS A 111 -25.86 1.27 11.94
N ALA A 112 -25.65 0.52 10.87
CA ALA A 112 -24.69 -0.59 10.86
C ALA A 112 -23.27 -0.07 11.19
N PRO A 113 -22.42 -0.88 11.82
CA PRO A 113 -21.10 -0.42 12.23
C PRO A 113 -20.11 -0.44 11.05
N GLY A 114 -19.00 0.29 11.18
CA GLY A 114 -17.96 0.37 10.15
C GLY A 114 -17.35 1.77 10.05
N GLY A 115 -16.89 2.11 8.84
CA GLY A 115 -16.26 3.38 8.50
C GLY A 115 -14.89 3.19 7.85
N VAL A 116 -14.07 2.28 8.37
CA VAL A 116 -12.81 1.85 7.76
C VAL A 116 -13.06 0.66 6.81
N ALA A 117 -13.40 1.00 5.57
CA ALA A 117 -13.49 0.07 4.45
C ALA A 117 -13.29 0.81 3.12
N TYR A 118 -13.39 0.09 2.00
CA TYR A 118 -13.42 0.64 0.65
C TYR A 118 -12.17 1.47 0.29
N ARG A 119 -11.02 0.77 0.29
CA ARG A 119 -9.70 1.30 -0.11
C ARG A 119 -9.32 2.60 0.62
N CYS A 120 -9.55 2.67 1.93
CA CYS A 120 -9.39 3.90 2.70
C CYS A 120 -8.05 4.05 3.41
N SER A 121 -7.22 3.00 3.42
CA SER A 121 -5.93 2.95 4.11
C SER A 121 -5.98 3.52 5.52
N PHE A 122 -7.01 3.15 6.28
CA PHE A 122 -7.29 3.68 7.62
C PHE A 122 -7.54 5.20 7.61
N ARG A 123 -8.62 5.66 6.95
CA ARG A 123 -9.05 7.08 6.92
C ARG A 123 -8.18 8.04 6.09
N VAL A 124 -7.21 7.54 5.34
CA VAL A 124 -6.39 8.38 4.44
C VAL A 124 -7.23 8.94 3.29
N THR A 125 -8.27 8.24 2.84
CA THR A 125 -9.19 8.79 1.83
C THR A 125 -9.84 10.09 2.26
N GLU A 126 -10.27 10.17 3.52
CA GLU A 126 -10.82 11.37 4.12
C GLU A 126 -9.75 12.46 4.26
N ALA A 127 -8.49 12.08 4.56
CA ALA A 127 -7.36 13.00 4.70
C ALA A 127 -7.02 13.68 3.37
N MET A 128 -6.85 12.87 2.33
CA MET A 128 -6.53 13.34 0.99
C MET A 128 -7.70 14.12 0.39
N PHE A 129 -8.94 13.69 0.61
CA PHE A 129 -10.10 14.48 0.19
C PHE A 129 -10.11 15.85 0.87
N PHE A 130 -9.94 15.89 2.19
CA PHE A 130 -10.00 17.14 2.94
C PHE A 130 -8.88 18.10 2.56
N GLN A 131 -7.64 17.62 2.51
CA GLN A 131 -6.50 18.46 2.17
C GLN A 131 -6.68 19.08 0.78
N GLU A 132 -7.09 18.31 -0.23
CA GLU A 132 -7.15 18.81 -1.61
C GLU A 132 -8.32 19.79 -1.80
N ARG A 133 -9.40 19.63 -1.04
CA ARG A 133 -10.47 20.63 -0.93
C ARG A 133 -9.97 21.93 -0.32
N MET A 134 -9.18 21.86 0.75
CA MET A 134 -8.57 23.03 1.40
C MET A 134 -7.56 23.73 0.47
N MET A 135 -6.71 22.97 -0.22
CA MET A 135 -5.74 23.51 -1.18
C MET A 135 -6.44 24.25 -2.32
N GLN A 136 -7.52 23.67 -2.86
CA GLN A 136 -8.30 24.32 -3.92
C GLN A 136 -9.00 25.59 -3.43
N ALA A 137 -9.57 25.58 -2.22
CA ALA A 137 -10.23 26.75 -1.64
C ALA A 137 -9.23 27.89 -1.40
N ALA A 138 -8.08 27.58 -0.78
CA ALA A 138 -7.02 28.55 -0.52
C ALA A 138 -6.47 29.19 -1.80
N ALA A 139 -6.23 28.38 -2.85
CA ALA A 139 -5.79 28.89 -4.14
C ALA A 139 -6.84 29.85 -4.76
N ALA A 140 -8.13 29.48 -4.69
CA ALA A 140 -9.22 30.30 -5.21
C ALA A 140 -9.37 31.63 -4.45
N ASP A 141 -9.33 31.59 -3.11
CA ASP A 141 -9.45 32.79 -2.25
C ASP A 141 -8.34 33.80 -2.50
N LEU A 142 -7.12 33.31 -2.78
CA LEU A 142 -5.96 34.17 -3.11
C LEU A 142 -5.86 34.53 -4.60
N GLY A 143 -6.71 33.95 -5.46
CA GLY A 143 -6.63 34.14 -6.92
C GLY A 143 -5.36 33.54 -7.54
N ILE A 144 -4.76 32.54 -6.90
CA ILE A 144 -3.55 31.84 -7.37
C ILE A 144 -3.97 30.60 -8.17
N ASP A 145 -3.22 30.30 -9.23
CA ASP A 145 -3.42 29.06 -9.99
C ASP A 145 -3.27 27.81 -9.08
N GLN A 146 -4.18 26.85 -9.20
CA GLN A 146 -4.25 25.69 -8.31
C GLN A 146 -3.00 24.78 -8.37
N ALA A 147 -2.30 24.74 -9.51
CA ALA A 147 -1.06 23.98 -9.66
C ALA A 147 0.13 24.77 -9.09
N ALA A 148 0.19 26.09 -9.35
CA ALA A 148 1.20 26.96 -8.77
C ALA A 148 1.13 26.99 -7.23
N PHE A 149 -0.08 27.07 -6.67
CA PHE A 149 -0.30 27.08 -5.22
C PHE A 149 0.17 25.79 -4.54
N ARG A 150 -0.01 24.62 -5.18
CA ARG A 150 0.54 23.36 -4.69
C ARG A 150 2.07 23.35 -4.79
N ARG A 151 2.61 23.74 -5.95
CA ARG A 151 4.05 23.74 -6.22
C ARG A 151 4.84 24.54 -5.19
N MET A 152 4.36 25.72 -4.80
CA MET A 152 5.07 26.56 -3.83
C MET A 152 5.03 26.03 -2.39
N ASN A 153 4.11 25.10 -2.11
CA ASN A 153 3.91 24.53 -0.78
C ASN A 153 4.41 23.10 -0.67
N PHE A 154 4.87 22.44 -1.75
CA PHE A 154 5.41 21.08 -1.65
C PHE A 154 6.67 21.02 -0.78
N VAL A 155 6.85 19.88 -0.12
CA VAL A 155 8.15 19.43 0.37
C VAL A 155 9.10 19.24 -0.82
N ARG A 156 10.36 19.67 -0.70
CA ARG A 156 11.34 19.55 -1.79
C ARG A 156 11.97 18.17 -1.83
N ASP A 157 12.41 17.75 -3.00
CA ASP A 157 13.06 16.45 -3.23
C ASP A 157 14.24 16.20 -2.26
N ASP A 158 15.02 17.24 -1.92
CA ASP A 158 16.19 17.14 -1.03
C ASP A 158 15.84 17.20 0.47
N ASP A 159 14.57 17.40 0.83
CA ASP A 159 14.11 17.53 2.22
C ASP A 159 13.68 16.18 2.84
N PHE A 160 13.75 15.07 2.08
CA PHE A 160 13.41 13.74 2.57
C PHE A 160 14.58 13.06 3.30
N PRO A 161 14.33 12.28 4.38
CA PRO A 161 13.03 12.03 4.99
C PRO A 161 12.48 13.27 5.71
N HIS A 162 11.20 13.59 5.48
CA HIS A 162 10.57 14.82 5.96
C HIS A 162 9.58 14.54 7.09
N ARG A 163 9.60 15.35 8.15
CA ARG A 163 8.63 15.24 9.24
C ARG A 163 7.37 16.03 8.92
N THR A 164 6.26 15.35 8.75
CA THR A 164 4.97 15.97 8.41
C THR A 164 4.46 16.83 9.56
N PRO A 165 3.49 17.74 9.30
CA PRO A 165 2.97 18.67 10.29
C PRO A 165 2.32 17.98 11.51
N PHE A 166 1.90 16.72 11.34
CA PHE A 166 1.31 15.89 12.40
C PHE A 166 2.24 14.79 12.92
N GLY A 167 3.51 14.80 12.52
CA GLY A 167 4.57 14.02 13.16
C GLY A 167 5.01 12.75 12.45
N PHE A 168 4.38 12.35 11.34
CA PHE A 168 4.89 11.26 10.51
C PHE A 168 6.26 11.58 9.92
N LEU A 169 7.04 10.55 9.61
CA LEU A 169 8.28 10.69 8.87
C LEU A 169 8.08 10.05 7.48
N THR A 170 8.05 10.87 6.43
CA THR A 170 7.96 10.38 5.05
C THR A 170 9.30 9.81 4.60
N ASP A 171 9.28 8.80 3.73
CA ASP A 171 10.47 8.11 3.26
C ASP A 171 11.14 8.84 2.08
N SER A 172 10.38 9.21 1.05
CA SER A 172 10.86 9.86 -0.17
C SER A 172 9.72 10.55 -0.95
N GLY A 173 10.07 11.43 -1.90
CA GLY A 173 9.08 12.04 -2.78
C GLY A 173 9.67 12.92 -3.88
N GLN A 174 8.99 12.99 -5.03
CA GLN A 174 9.29 13.92 -6.14
C GLN A 174 8.00 14.62 -6.61
N TYR A 175 7.32 15.32 -5.69
CA TYR A 175 5.95 15.80 -5.89
C TYR A 175 5.81 16.80 -7.04
N ALA A 176 6.75 17.74 -7.17
CA ALA A 176 6.74 18.72 -8.26
C ALA A 176 6.88 18.04 -9.62
N LYS A 177 7.77 17.05 -9.75
CA LYS A 177 7.94 16.26 -10.96
C LYS A 177 6.69 15.45 -11.31
N CYS A 178 6.06 14.83 -10.32
CA CYS A 178 4.80 14.10 -10.50
C CYS A 178 3.68 15.02 -11.03
N LEU A 179 3.57 16.22 -10.45
CA LEU A 179 2.66 17.26 -10.91
C LEU A 179 2.94 17.65 -12.37
N ASP A 180 4.19 17.88 -12.74
CA ASP A 180 4.59 18.27 -14.10
C ASP A 180 4.22 17.23 -15.15
N VAL A 181 4.41 15.94 -14.84
CA VAL A 181 3.98 14.83 -15.70
C VAL A 181 2.47 14.88 -15.91
N GLY A 182 1.69 15.05 -14.84
CA GLY A 182 0.23 15.14 -14.91
C GLY A 182 -0.25 16.35 -15.71
N LEU A 183 0.31 17.54 -15.46
CA LEU A 183 -0.05 18.78 -16.14
C LEU A 183 0.24 18.71 -17.65
N LYS A 184 1.41 18.19 -18.01
CA LYS A 184 1.79 17.97 -19.41
C LYS A 184 0.84 16.99 -20.09
N ALA A 185 0.59 15.85 -19.46
CA ALA A 185 -0.29 14.83 -20.01
C ALA A 185 -1.73 15.33 -20.19
N THR A 186 -2.21 16.24 -19.33
CA THR A 186 -3.59 16.78 -19.40
C THR A 186 -3.74 17.99 -20.33
N ASP A 187 -2.64 18.48 -20.90
CA ASP A 187 -2.60 19.72 -21.67
C ASP A 187 -3.15 20.92 -20.85
N TYR A 188 -2.55 21.10 -19.66
CA TYR A 188 -3.00 22.09 -18.68
C TYR A 188 -2.86 23.52 -19.16
N GLU A 189 -1.78 23.85 -19.89
CA GLU A 189 -1.52 25.20 -20.39
C GLU A 189 -2.65 25.72 -21.30
N ASN A 190 -3.20 24.85 -22.14
CA ASN A 190 -4.29 25.19 -23.05
C ASN A 190 -5.69 25.01 -22.42
N PHE A 191 -5.78 24.61 -21.15
CA PHE A 191 -7.07 24.38 -20.50
C PHE A 191 -7.96 25.63 -20.47
N ARG A 192 -7.39 26.81 -20.24
CA ARG A 192 -8.18 28.06 -20.18
C ARG A 192 -8.82 28.43 -21.52
N ALA A 193 -8.14 28.15 -22.63
CA ALA A 193 -8.72 28.31 -23.97
C ALA A 193 -9.89 27.34 -24.18
N ARG A 194 -9.71 26.05 -23.84
CA ARG A 194 -10.78 25.04 -23.88
C ARG A 194 -11.97 25.40 -22.99
N GLN A 195 -11.70 25.98 -21.80
CA GLN A 195 -12.74 26.43 -20.89
C GLN A 195 -13.54 27.62 -21.46
N ALA A 196 -12.88 28.55 -22.17
CA ALA A 196 -13.57 29.65 -22.83
C ALA A 196 -14.44 29.16 -24.00
N GLU A 197 -13.94 28.20 -24.78
CA GLU A 197 -14.68 27.54 -25.87
C GLU A 197 -15.93 26.82 -25.35
N ALA A 198 -15.82 26.05 -24.27
CA ALA A 198 -16.98 25.34 -23.71
C ALA A 198 -18.13 26.30 -23.32
N ARG A 199 -17.79 27.51 -22.85
CA ARG A 199 -18.81 28.54 -22.52
C ARG A 199 -19.58 29.01 -23.75
N THR A 200 -18.98 29.04 -24.94
CA THR A 200 -19.70 29.42 -26.18
C THR A 200 -20.70 28.34 -26.61
N ARG A 201 -20.45 27.08 -26.21
CA ARG A 201 -21.37 25.95 -26.37
C ARG A 201 -22.41 25.83 -25.24
N GLY A 202 -22.45 26.79 -24.30
CA GLY A 202 -23.36 26.74 -23.15
C GLY A 202 -22.98 25.71 -22.07
N LYS A 203 -21.72 25.23 -22.06
CA LYS A 203 -21.23 24.22 -21.12
C LYS A 203 -20.24 24.80 -20.11
N LEU A 204 -20.15 24.16 -18.94
CA LEU A 204 -19.18 24.51 -17.90
C LEU A 204 -18.05 23.47 -17.87
N LEU A 205 -16.85 23.87 -18.26
CA LEU A 205 -15.68 23.01 -18.21
C LEU A 205 -14.88 23.25 -16.91
N GLY A 206 -14.72 22.19 -16.12
CA GLY A 206 -13.94 22.15 -14.87
C GLY A 206 -12.67 21.31 -15.01
N LEU A 207 -11.63 21.68 -14.27
CA LEU A 207 -10.42 20.87 -14.09
C LEU A 207 -10.07 20.83 -12.60
N GLY A 208 -9.99 19.63 -12.05
CA GLY A 208 -9.54 19.38 -10.70
C GLY A 208 -8.17 18.72 -10.67
N ILE A 209 -7.32 19.16 -9.75
CA ILE A 209 -6.04 18.52 -9.41
C ILE A 209 -6.15 17.94 -8.00
N SER A 210 -5.64 16.72 -7.83
CA SER A 210 -5.49 16.04 -6.54
C SER A 210 -4.05 15.53 -6.42
N THR A 211 -3.27 16.13 -5.52
CA THR A 211 -1.92 15.66 -5.15
C THR A 211 -1.99 14.90 -3.83
N MET A 212 -1.60 13.64 -3.85
CA MET A 212 -1.79 12.70 -2.75
C MET A 212 -0.46 12.10 -2.32
N THR A 213 -0.33 11.82 -1.03
CA THR A 213 0.72 10.94 -0.50
C THR A 213 0.10 10.05 0.57
N GLU A 214 0.39 8.76 0.50
CA GLU A 214 -0.37 7.75 1.24
C GLU A 214 0.54 6.98 2.19
N PRO A 215 0.31 6.99 3.52
CA PRO A 215 1.01 6.09 4.41
C PRO A 215 0.51 4.65 4.22
N LEU A 216 1.37 3.80 3.68
CA LEU A 216 1.10 2.38 3.50
C LEU A 216 2.02 1.51 4.36
N GLY A 217 1.69 0.23 4.48
CA GLY A 217 2.55 -0.70 5.20
C GLY A 217 2.49 -0.57 6.71
N ALA A 218 1.32 -0.20 7.27
CA ALA A 218 1.10 -0.18 8.71
C ALA A 218 1.64 -1.47 9.35
N GLY A 219 2.67 -1.32 10.19
CA GLY A 219 3.45 -2.47 10.60
C GLY A 219 4.44 -2.28 11.75
N ASN A 220 5.04 -1.11 11.93
CA ASN A 220 6.06 -0.88 12.96
C ASN A 220 5.51 -1.27 14.34
N SER A 221 6.07 -2.32 14.94
CA SER A 221 5.53 -2.97 16.14
C SER A 221 5.46 -2.06 17.38
N ARG A 222 6.23 -0.96 17.40
CA ARG A 222 6.17 0.02 18.50
C ARG A 222 4.84 0.77 18.50
N GLU A 223 4.30 1.04 17.33
CA GLU A 223 3.14 1.91 17.14
C GLU A 223 1.88 1.14 16.70
N TYR A 224 2.06 0.09 15.90
CA TYR A 224 0.97 -0.59 15.20
C TYR A 224 0.71 -2.01 15.73
N ASP A 225 -0.52 -2.24 16.18
CA ASP A 225 -1.03 -3.56 16.53
C ASP A 225 -2.53 -3.68 16.21
N ILE A 226 -3.00 -4.89 15.96
CA ILE A 226 -4.42 -5.24 15.89
C ILE A 226 -4.72 -6.15 17.08
N LEU A 227 -5.54 -5.68 18.00
CA LEU A 227 -5.90 -6.42 19.22
C LEU A 227 -4.66 -6.91 20.01
N GLY A 228 -3.59 -6.10 20.05
CA GLY A 228 -2.34 -6.42 20.73
C GLY A 228 -1.32 -7.21 19.89
N ILE A 229 -1.74 -7.76 18.73
CA ILE A 229 -0.86 -8.47 17.81
C ILE A 229 -0.14 -7.46 16.91
N LYS A 230 1.19 -7.48 16.97
CA LYS A 230 2.05 -6.55 16.23
C LYS A 230 1.86 -6.71 14.73
N MET A 231 1.86 -5.59 14.00
CA MET A 231 1.50 -5.58 12.58
C MET A 231 2.62 -6.02 11.62
N PHE A 232 3.44 -7.00 12.00
CA PHE A 232 4.42 -7.62 11.11
C PHE A 232 3.73 -8.47 10.02
N ASP A 233 4.50 -8.96 9.06
CA ASP A 233 4.07 -10.06 8.19
C ASP A 233 5.23 -11.02 7.94
N SER A 234 4.99 -12.09 7.20
CA SER A 234 5.96 -13.18 7.08
C SER A 234 5.95 -13.86 5.73
N ALA A 235 7.06 -14.53 5.45
CA ALA A 235 7.21 -15.41 4.30
C ALA A 235 8.03 -16.65 4.68
N ASP A 236 7.57 -17.80 4.23
CA ASP A 236 8.27 -19.09 4.28
C ASP A 236 8.61 -19.51 2.85
N LEU A 237 9.87 -19.81 2.57
CA LEU A 237 10.35 -20.16 1.23
C LEU A 237 11.15 -21.46 1.29
N LYS A 238 10.70 -22.43 0.50
CA LYS A 238 11.35 -23.74 0.34
C LYS A 238 11.71 -23.97 -1.12
N ILE A 239 12.98 -24.28 -1.36
CA ILE A 239 13.49 -24.71 -2.67
C ILE A 239 13.57 -26.23 -2.66
N HIS A 240 12.88 -26.87 -3.60
CA HIS A 240 12.92 -28.31 -3.82
C HIS A 240 14.27 -28.72 -4.43
N MET A 241 14.63 -29.99 -4.28
CA MET A 241 15.86 -30.58 -4.84
C MET A 241 16.03 -30.35 -6.35
N THR A 242 14.92 -30.21 -7.10
CA THR A 242 14.93 -29.94 -8.56
C THR A 242 15.13 -28.45 -8.89
N GLY A 243 15.23 -27.57 -7.90
CA GLY A 243 15.34 -26.13 -8.07
C GLY A 243 14.02 -25.36 -8.24
N LYS A 244 12.87 -26.06 -8.22
CA LYS A 244 11.54 -25.44 -8.12
C LYS A 244 11.29 -24.95 -6.70
N ALA A 245 10.34 -24.04 -6.49
CA ALA A 245 10.11 -23.46 -5.17
C ALA A 245 8.63 -23.39 -4.79
N ILE A 246 8.39 -23.29 -3.49
CA ILE A 246 7.12 -22.88 -2.91
C ILE A 246 7.36 -21.76 -1.91
N VAL A 247 6.57 -20.70 -2.01
CA VAL A 247 6.55 -19.59 -1.06
C VAL A 247 5.16 -19.46 -0.45
N ARG A 248 5.12 -19.37 0.88
CA ARG A 248 3.89 -19.08 1.62
C ARG A 248 4.03 -17.75 2.32
N THR A 249 2.96 -16.97 2.36
CA THR A 249 2.97 -15.68 3.07
C THR A 249 1.81 -15.56 4.04
N GLY A 250 1.99 -14.73 5.06
CA GLY A 250 0.93 -14.37 6.00
C GLY A 250 -0.08 -13.34 5.46
N ALA A 251 0.11 -12.90 4.21
CA ALA A 251 -0.83 -12.09 3.48
C ALA A 251 -1.96 -12.96 2.87
N LYS A 252 -2.99 -12.31 2.30
CA LYS A 252 -4.03 -13.01 1.54
C LYS A 252 -4.52 -12.20 0.35
N THR A 253 -4.46 -12.76 -0.84
CA THR A 253 -5.01 -12.16 -2.05
C THR A 253 -6.54 -12.16 -2.07
N GLN A 254 -7.11 -11.11 -2.66
CA GLN A 254 -8.51 -11.04 -3.05
C GLN A 254 -8.67 -10.59 -4.52
N GLY A 255 -7.62 -10.75 -5.33
CA GLY A 255 -7.58 -10.43 -6.76
C GLY A 255 -6.46 -9.48 -7.21
N GLN A 256 -5.56 -9.06 -6.31
CA GLN A 256 -4.47 -8.12 -6.62
C GLN A 256 -3.19 -8.77 -7.19
N GLY A 257 -3.24 -10.08 -7.50
CA GLY A 257 -2.13 -10.77 -8.19
C GLY A 257 -0.92 -11.11 -7.32
N HIS A 258 -1.12 -11.42 -6.04
CA HIS A 258 -0.05 -11.90 -5.14
C HIS A 258 0.63 -13.17 -5.67
N GLU A 259 -0.14 -14.11 -6.23
CA GLU A 259 0.40 -15.36 -6.76
C GLU A 259 1.43 -15.15 -7.88
N THR A 260 1.32 -14.02 -8.60
CA THR A 260 2.28 -13.63 -9.64
C THR A 260 3.40 -12.76 -9.08
N THR A 261 3.06 -11.74 -8.30
CA THR A 261 4.03 -10.73 -7.84
C THR A 261 5.01 -11.27 -6.81
N TRP A 262 4.60 -12.18 -5.91
CA TRP A 262 5.53 -12.83 -4.99
C TRP A 262 6.52 -13.74 -5.72
N ALA A 263 6.05 -14.51 -6.71
CA ALA A 263 6.92 -15.30 -7.55
C ALA A 263 7.94 -14.43 -8.32
N GLN A 264 7.54 -13.24 -8.78
CA GLN A 264 8.44 -12.29 -9.42
C GLN A 264 9.53 -11.75 -8.47
N ILE A 265 9.20 -11.48 -7.20
CA ILE A 265 10.21 -11.07 -6.20
C ILE A 265 11.21 -12.20 -5.95
N VAL A 266 10.74 -13.43 -5.72
CA VAL A 266 11.64 -14.59 -5.52
C VAL A 266 12.51 -14.83 -6.75
N SER A 267 11.92 -14.75 -7.95
CA SER A 267 12.64 -14.85 -9.22
C SER A 267 13.73 -13.78 -9.35
N HIS A 268 13.44 -12.53 -9.00
CA HIS A 268 14.43 -11.45 -9.03
C HIS A 268 15.56 -11.63 -8.01
N GLU A 269 15.27 -12.20 -6.84
CA GLU A 269 16.29 -12.39 -5.81
C GLU A 269 17.15 -13.65 -6.02
N LEU A 270 16.61 -14.70 -6.67
CA LEU A 270 17.24 -16.03 -6.76
C LEU A 270 17.50 -16.53 -8.19
N GLY A 271 16.95 -15.89 -9.22
CA GLY A 271 17.06 -16.36 -10.61
C GLY A 271 16.27 -17.64 -10.93
N ILE A 272 15.38 -18.07 -10.04
CA ILE A 272 14.44 -19.17 -10.30
C ILE A 272 13.30 -18.64 -11.18
N PRO A 273 12.99 -19.25 -12.34
CA PRO A 273 11.89 -18.79 -13.18
C PRO A 273 10.58 -18.68 -12.37
N ALA A 274 9.87 -17.55 -12.47
CA ALA A 274 8.66 -17.32 -11.66
C ALA A 274 7.58 -18.40 -11.86
N GLN A 275 7.51 -19.03 -13.05
CA GLN A 275 6.61 -20.14 -13.36
C GLN A 275 6.93 -21.44 -12.59
N ASP A 276 8.15 -21.57 -12.06
CA ASP A 276 8.59 -22.70 -11.25
C ASP A 276 8.42 -22.44 -9.74
N ILE A 277 7.72 -21.36 -9.38
CA ILE A 277 7.48 -20.93 -8.01
C ILE A 277 5.97 -20.96 -7.74
N VAL A 278 5.56 -21.85 -6.83
CA VAL A 278 4.19 -21.90 -6.33
C VAL A 278 4.04 -20.91 -5.18
N VAL A 279 2.95 -20.15 -5.17
CA VAL A 279 2.62 -19.21 -4.10
C VAL A 279 1.35 -19.67 -3.39
N GLU A 280 1.38 -19.79 -2.07
CA GLU A 280 0.21 -20.15 -1.26
C GLU A 280 -0.05 -19.13 -0.14
N GLU A 281 -1.34 -18.91 0.17
CA GLU A 281 -1.78 -17.92 1.16
C GLU A 281 -3.11 -18.33 1.79
N GLY A 282 -3.33 -17.97 3.06
CA GLY A 282 -4.64 -17.96 3.71
C GLY A 282 -5.13 -19.27 4.32
N ASP A 283 -4.38 -20.35 4.22
CA ASP A 283 -4.58 -21.54 5.06
C ASP A 283 -3.68 -21.41 6.31
N THR A 284 -4.30 -21.28 7.48
CA THR A 284 -3.60 -21.04 8.74
C THR A 284 -2.82 -22.25 9.26
N ASP A 285 -3.06 -23.44 8.71
CA ASP A 285 -2.31 -24.65 9.08
C ASP A 285 -0.96 -24.73 8.34
N THR A 286 -0.83 -24.05 7.20
CA THR A 286 0.35 -24.15 6.32
C THR A 286 1.09 -22.84 6.11
N ALA A 287 0.38 -21.71 6.05
CA ALA A 287 1.00 -20.40 5.88
C ALA A 287 1.62 -19.90 7.19
N PRO A 288 2.78 -19.21 7.14
CA PRO A 288 3.33 -18.58 8.32
C PRO A 288 2.38 -17.48 8.82
N PHE A 289 2.43 -17.19 10.12
CA PHE A 289 1.52 -16.21 10.71
C PHE A 289 1.77 -14.81 10.12
N GLY A 290 0.70 -14.13 9.72
CA GLY A 290 0.75 -12.72 9.34
C GLY A 290 -0.57 -12.03 9.55
N MET A 291 -0.61 -10.77 9.14
CA MET A 291 -1.72 -9.88 9.47
C MET A 291 -2.70 -9.71 8.32
N GLY A 292 -2.50 -10.44 7.22
CA GLY A 292 -3.35 -10.39 6.04
C GLY A 292 -3.17 -9.13 5.21
N THR A 293 -4.08 -8.94 4.25
CA THR A 293 -4.03 -7.86 3.27
C THR A 293 -5.15 -6.84 3.45
N TYR A 294 -4.77 -5.61 3.74
CA TYR A 294 -5.59 -4.39 3.76
C TYR A 294 -4.66 -3.17 3.78
N ALA A 295 -5.20 -1.96 3.62
CA ALA A 295 -4.42 -0.70 3.64
C ALA A 295 -3.10 -0.78 2.82
N SER A 296 -3.17 -1.46 1.68
CA SER A 296 -2.07 -1.71 0.75
C SER A 296 -0.76 -2.18 1.42
N ARG A 297 -0.84 -2.91 2.54
CA ARG A 297 0.32 -3.31 3.34
C ARG A 297 1.10 -4.52 2.80
N SER A 298 0.53 -5.25 1.84
CA SER A 298 1.12 -6.49 1.34
C SER A 298 2.53 -6.29 0.82
N THR A 299 2.74 -5.38 -0.14
CA THR A 299 4.08 -5.15 -0.71
C THR A 299 5.06 -4.58 0.32
N PRO A 300 4.70 -3.52 1.10
CA PRO A 300 5.62 -2.99 2.11
C PRO A 300 6.05 -4.00 3.17
N VAL A 301 5.17 -4.93 3.59
CA VAL A 301 5.45 -5.82 4.72
C VAL A 301 5.71 -7.26 4.28
N ALA A 302 4.74 -7.93 3.65
CA ALA A 302 4.91 -9.31 3.18
C ALA A 302 5.90 -9.38 2.00
N GLY A 303 5.87 -8.43 1.06
CA GLY A 303 6.83 -8.35 -0.04
C GLY A 303 8.27 -8.17 0.45
N ALA A 304 8.48 -7.37 1.49
CA ALA A 304 9.76 -7.26 2.16
C ALA A 304 10.18 -8.59 2.84
N ALA A 305 9.25 -9.29 3.49
CA ALA A 305 9.51 -10.63 4.05
C ALA A 305 9.90 -11.64 2.96
N VAL A 306 9.23 -11.63 1.80
CA VAL A 306 9.55 -12.47 0.63
C VAL A 306 10.97 -12.17 0.12
N ALA A 307 11.35 -10.90 0.01
CA ALA A 307 12.71 -10.53 -0.39
C ALA A 307 13.74 -10.96 0.66
N MET A 308 13.45 -10.76 1.96
CA MET A 308 14.33 -11.15 3.06
C MET A 308 14.57 -12.66 3.11
N VAL A 309 13.51 -13.47 3.02
CA VAL A 309 13.65 -14.93 3.03
C VAL A 309 14.43 -15.41 1.81
N SER A 310 14.20 -14.81 0.64
CA SER A 310 14.97 -15.09 -0.58
C SER A 310 16.46 -14.76 -0.39
N ARG A 311 16.79 -13.64 0.25
CA ARG A 311 18.19 -13.28 0.56
C ARG A 311 18.85 -14.25 1.55
N LYS A 312 18.10 -14.76 2.54
CA LYS A 312 18.60 -15.81 3.45
C LYS A 312 18.88 -17.12 2.69
N ILE A 313 18.00 -17.50 1.76
CA ILE A 313 18.23 -18.64 0.86
C ILE A 313 19.49 -18.42 0.04
N ARG A 314 19.66 -17.25 -0.58
CA ARG A 314 20.86 -16.91 -1.36
C ARG A 314 22.13 -17.00 -0.53
N ALA A 315 22.10 -16.57 0.74
CA ALA A 315 23.24 -16.68 1.65
C ALA A 315 23.60 -18.15 1.97
N LYS A 316 22.60 -19.02 2.22
CA LYS A 316 22.85 -20.46 2.39
C LYS A 316 23.37 -21.10 1.10
N ALA A 317 22.80 -20.72 -0.05
CA ALA A 317 23.23 -21.20 -1.35
C ALA A 317 24.67 -20.76 -1.70
N ARG A 318 25.12 -19.57 -1.28
CA ARG A 318 26.52 -19.14 -1.45
C ARG A 318 27.50 -20.09 -0.76
N LYS A 319 27.17 -20.57 0.45
CA LYS A 319 27.99 -21.55 1.18
C LYS A 319 28.04 -22.89 0.46
N LEU A 320 26.91 -23.34 -0.10
CA LEU A 320 26.85 -24.53 -0.94
C LEU A 320 27.68 -24.35 -2.21
N ALA A 321 27.60 -23.19 -2.86
CA ALA A 321 28.40 -22.88 -4.03
C ALA A 321 29.90 -22.88 -3.74
N ALA A 322 30.33 -22.30 -2.62
CA ALA A 322 31.72 -22.33 -2.18
C ALA A 322 32.24 -23.77 -1.99
N HIS A 323 31.43 -24.63 -1.36
CA HIS A 323 31.72 -26.07 -1.21
C HIS A 323 31.84 -26.78 -2.56
N LEU A 324 30.88 -26.56 -3.47
CA LEU A 324 30.88 -27.18 -4.80
C LEU A 324 32.05 -26.71 -5.69
N LEU A 325 32.50 -25.47 -5.51
CA LEU A 325 33.58 -24.85 -6.28
C LEU A 325 34.96 -25.05 -5.64
N GLU A 326 35.02 -25.64 -4.45
CA GLU A 326 36.23 -25.84 -3.64
C GLU A 326 37.00 -24.53 -3.38
N VAL A 327 36.27 -23.46 -3.04
CA VAL A 327 36.83 -22.13 -2.73
C VAL A 327 36.25 -21.57 -1.43
N SER A 328 36.81 -20.46 -0.94
CA SER A 328 36.24 -19.74 0.20
C SER A 328 34.94 -19.02 -0.19
N GLU A 329 34.04 -18.78 0.77
CA GLU A 329 32.80 -18.02 0.52
C GLU A 329 33.08 -16.59 0.01
N GLU A 330 34.22 -16.00 0.41
CA GLU A 330 34.65 -14.65 0.03
C GLU A 330 35.07 -14.53 -1.44
N ASP A 331 35.48 -15.66 -2.04
CA ASP A 331 35.84 -15.77 -3.44
C ASP A 331 34.63 -16.01 -4.36
N VAL A 332 33.44 -16.21 -3.78
CA VAL A 332 32.20 -16.47 -4.52
C VAL A 332 31.44 -15.18 -4.77
N GLU A 333 31.32 -14.82 -6.05
CA GLU A 333 30.47 -13.74 -6.53
C GLU A 333 29.11 -14.27 -7.00
N TRP A 334 28.13 -13.37 -7.12
CA TRP A 334 26.76 -13.69 -7.52
C TRP A 334 26.34 -12.86 -8.73
N GLU A 335 25.76 -13.54 -9.70
CA GLU A 335 24.88 -12.95 -10.71
C GLU A 335 23.51 -13.67 -10.66
N LEU A 336 22.49 -13.11 -11.29
CA LEU A 336 21.13 -13.62 -11.16
C LEU A 336 21.04 -15.11 -11.56
N GLY A 337 20.82 -15.98 -10.56
CA GLY A 337 20.68 -17.42 -10.72
C GLY A 337 21.98 -18.23 -10.66
N ARG A 338 23.15 -17.60 -10.52
CA ARG A 338 24.46 -18.26 -10.60
C ARG A 338 25.50 -17.65 -9.66
N PHE A 339 26.22 -18.53 -8.97
CA PHE A 339 27.41 -18.21 -8.19
C PHE A 339 28.66 -18.56 -9.00
N TYR A 340 29.72 -17.76 -8.92
CA TYR A 340 30.97 -18.01 -9.66
C TYR A 340 32.20 -17.54 -8.88
N VAL A 341 33.38 -18.08 -9.24
CA VAL A 341 34.65 -17.71 -8.62
C VAL A 341 35.12 -16.35 -9.16
N ARG A 342 35.38 -15.38 -8.28
CA ARG A 342 35.81 -14.00 -8.61
C ARG A 342 36.95 -13.95 -9.63
N SER A 343 37.96 -14.81 -9.48
CA SER A 343 39.15 -14.86 -10.34
C SER A 343 38.97 -15.69 -11.62
N ALA A 344 37.89 -16.46 -11.73
CA ALA A 344 37.60 -17.32 -12.88
C ALA A 344 36.09 -17.37 -13.14
N PRO A 345 35.49 -16.33 -13.76
CA PRO A 345 34.03 -16.19 -13.92
C PRO A 345 33.34 -17.33 -14.67
N ASP A 346 34.07 -18.10 -15.48
CA ASP A 346 33.54 -19.30 -16.16
C ASP A 346 33.30 -20.47 -15.19
N ARG A 347 34.00 -20.51 -14.05
CA ARG A 347 33.79 -21.50 -12.98
C ARG A 347 32.66 -21.05 -12.07
N GLY A 348 31.48 -21.63 -12.24
CA GLY A 348 30.32 -21.30 -11.42
C GLY A 348 29.29 -22.42 -11.34
N VAL A 349 28.37 -22.27 -10.40
CA VAL A 349 27.24 -23.17 -10.16
C VAL A 349 25.95 -22.37 -10.05
N THR A 350 24.88 -22.92 -10.60
CA THR A 350 23.54 -22.36 -10.60
C THR A 350 22.85 -22.52 -9.24
N ILE A 351 21.77 -21.76 -9.03
CA ILE A 351 20.89 -21.94 -7.87
C ILE A 351 20.26 -23.35 -7.84
N GLN A 352 20.02 -23.96 -9.00
CA GLN A 352 19.49 -25.32 -9.13
C GLN A 352 20.53 -26.37 -8.69
N GLU A 353 21.80 -26.19 -9.07
CA GLU A 353 22.89 -27.07 -8.59
C GLU A 353 23.09 -26.93 -7.09
N CYS A 354 23.01 -25.70 -6.55
CA CYS A 354 23.01 -25.47 -5.10
C CYS A 354 21.82 -26.15 -4.41
N ALA A 355 20.63 -26.09 -5.02
CA ALA A 355 19.44 -26.77 -4.49
C ALA A 355 19.62 -28.29 -4.44
N MET A 356 20.17 -28.90 -5.50
CA MET A 356 20.50 -30.34 -5.50
C MET A 356 21.53 -30.68 -4.41
N ALA A 357 22.60 -29.88 -4.31
CA ALA A 357 23.67 -30.09 -3.33
C ALA A 357 23.16 -29.99 -1.89
N ALA A 358 22.19 -29.11 -1.61
CA ALA A 358 21.56 -29.01 -0.29
C ALA A 358 20.94 -30.32 0.21
N TYR A 359 20.60 -31.25 -0.69
CA TYR A 359 20.03 -32.56 -0.35
C TYR A 359 20.98 -33.75 -0.59
N SER A 360 22.14 -33.53 -1.24
CA SER A 360 23.01 -34.62 -1.72
C SER A 360 24.51 -34.43 -1.48
N ASN A 361 24.99 -33.19 -1.45
CA ASN A 361 26.42 -32.85 -1.35
C ASN A 361 26.61 -31.52 -0.61
N MET A 362 26.32 -31.55 0.68
CA MET A 362 26.40 -30.40 1.58
C MET A 362 27.66 -30.47 2.44
N PRO A 363 28.25 -29.34 2.84
CA PRO A 363 29.41 -29.32 3.72
C PRO A 363 29.04 -29.80 5.13
N ASP A 364 30.03 -30.35 5.84
CA ASP A 364 29.88 -30.80 7.22
C ASP A 364 29.33 -29.70 8.14
N GLY A 365 28.40 -30.06 9.03
CA GLY A 365 27.80 -29.14 9.98
C GLY A 365 26.71 -28.21 9.41
N MET A 366 26.44 -28.26 8.11
CA MET A 366 25.25 -27.63 7.53
C MET A 366 24.02 -28.51 7.80
N GLU A 367 22.83 -27.91 7.95
CA GLU A 367 21.57 -28.67 7.94
C GLU A 367 21.10 -28.95 6.50
N PRO A 368 20.54 -30.14 6.19
CA PRO A 368 20.06 -30.44 4.84
C PRO A 368 18.94 -29.52 4.37
N GLY A 369 18.76 -29.46 3.05
CA GLY A 369 17.71 -28.70 2.37
C GLY A 369 18.00 -27.21 2.21
N LEU A 370 17.18 -26.54 1.39
CA LEU A 370 17.34 -25.13 1.07
C LEU A 370 16.03 -24.39 1.33
N GLU A 371 15.78 -24.06 2.58
CA GLU A 371 14.55 -23.43 3.06
C GLU A 371 14.84 -22.43 4.20
N ASN A 372 13.96 -21.47 4.38
CA ASN A 372 14.02 -20.50 5.46
C ASN A 372 12.66 -19.81 5.68
N THR A 373 12.55 -19.10 6.80
CA THR A 373 11.39 -18.26 7.13
C THR A 373 11.86 -16.86 7.55
N ALA A 374 11.09 -15.83 7.20
CA ALA A 374 11.32 -14.46 7.64
C ALA A 374 10.03 -13.84 8.17
N TYR A 375 10.14 -13.17 9.31
CA TYR A 375 9.13 -12.28 9.86
C TYR A 375 9.69 -10.86 9.76
N TYR A 376 8.93 -9.95 9.15
CA TYR A 376 9.36 -8.58 8.91
C TYR A 376 8.52 -7.60 9.73
N ASP A 377 9.17 -6.97 10.69
CA ASP A 377 8.68 -5.80 11.40
C ASP A 377 9.22 -4.54 10.68
N PRO A 378 8.38 -3.79 9.95
CA PRO A 378 8.86 -2.69 9.13
C PRO A 378 9.34 -1.52 10.01
N PRO A 379 10.49 -0.90 9.68
CA PRO A 379 11.04 0.19 10.48
C PRO A 379 10.21 1.48 10.38
N ASN A 380 9.48 1.67 9.28
CA ASN A 380 8.60 2.80 9.04
C ASN A 380 7.48 2.39 8.05
N LEU A 381 6.51 3.28 7.83
CA LEU A 381 5.56 3.23 6.71
C LEU A 381 6.28 3.55 5.40
N THR A 382 5.68 3.16 4.27
CA THR A 382 6.07 3.61 2.93
C THR A 382 5.14 4.71 2.44
N TRP A 383 5.64 5.71 1.72
CA TRP A 383 4.83 6.85 1.26
C TRP A 383 4.82 7.01 -0.26
N PRO A 384 4.11 6.15 -1.02
CA PRO A 384 3.81 6.47 -2.41
C PRO A 384 3.06 7.80 -2.53
N PHE A 385 3.15 8.39 -3.70
CA PHE A 385 2.51 9.65 -4.01
C PHE A 385 1.95 9.66 -5.43
N ALA A 386 0.99 10.54 -5.65
CA ALA A 386 0.30 10.60 -6.92
C ALA A 386 -0.21 12.00 -7.25
N VAL A 387 -0.39 12.26 -8.54
CA VAL A 387 -1.11 13.42 -9.05
C VAL A 387 -2.18 12.98 -10.02
N TYR A 388 -3.43 13.23 -9.65
CA TYR A 388 -4.59 12.97 -10.48
C TYR A 388 -5.15 14.29 -11.00
N ILE A 389 -5.36 14.37 -12.31
CA ILE A 389 -5.95 15.53 -12.97
C ILE A 389 -7.15 15.08 -13.79
N VAL A 390 -8.30 15.68 -13.52
CA VAL A 390 -9.56 15.31 -14.17
C VAL A 390 -10.20 16.54 -14.77
N THR A 391 -10.58 16.45 -16.04
CA THR A 391 -11.43 17.45 -16.70
C THR A 391 -12.85 16.93 -16.82
N VAL A 392 -13.81 17.75 -16.41
CA VAL A 392 -15.24 17.44 -16.48
C VAL A 392 -15.98 18.53 -17.25
N GLU A 393 -17.01 18.17 -18.00
CA GLU A 393 -17.96 19.12 -18.60
C GLU A 393 -19.30 18.95 -17.90
N VAL A 394 -19.94 20.06 -17.54
CA VAL A 394 -21.24 20.10 -16.86
C VAL A 394 -22.22 20.86 -17.74
N ASP A 395 -23.41 20.30 -17.89
CA ASP A 395 -24.57 20.99 -18.41
C ASP A 395 -25.22 21.81 -17.27
N PRO A 396 -25.20 23.15 -17.34
CA PRO A 396 -25.68 23.99 -16.25
C PRO A 396 -27.21 23.96 -16.08
N GLU A 397 -27.98 23.55 -17.09
CA GLU A 397 -29.44 23.50 -17.03
C GLU A 397 -29.94 22.23 -16.35
N THR A 398 -29.25 21.10 -16.58
CA THR A 398 -29.66 19.78 -16.09
C THR A 398 -28.82 19.27 -14.91
N GLY A 399 -27.61 19.81 -14.73
CA GLY A 399 -26.63 19.32 -13.76
C GLY A 399 -25.95 18.00 -14.18
N VAL A 400 -26.27 17.47 -15.37
CA VAL A 400 -25.58 16.29 -15.92
C VAL A 400 -24.13 16.65 -16.22
N TRP A 401 -23.21 15.75 -15.91
CA TRP A 401 -21.79 15.97 -16.11
C TRP A 401 -21.08 14.71 -16.60
N ASP A 402 -20.01 14.93 -17.36
CA ASP A 402 -19.19 13.88 -17.96
C ASP A 402 -17.72 14.05 -17.59
N VAL A 403 -17.02 12.94 -17.35
CA VAL A 403 -15.56 12.91 -17.28
C VAL A 403 -15.02 12.90 -18.69
N LEU A 404 -14.39 14.00 -19.12
CA LEU A 404 -13.79 14.08 -20.45
C LEU A 404 -12.40 13.45 -20.50
N ARG A 405 -11.64 13.59 -19.41
CA ARG A 405 -10.28 13.06 -19.31
C ARG A 405 -9.90 12.88 -17.85
N MET A 406 -9.24 11.77 -17.57
CA MET A 406 -8.57 11.52 -16.29
C MET A 406 -7.13 11.11 -16.59
N VAL A 407 -6.18 11.81 -15.98
CA VAL A 407 -4.77 11.46 -15.96
C VAL A 407 -4.42 11.10 -14.52
N ALA A 408 -3.93 9.88 -14.32
CA ALA A 408 -3.43 9.40 -13.04
C ALA A 408 -1.93 9.13 -13.16
N VAL A 409 -1.12 9.83 -12.37
CA VAL A 409 0.31 9.58 -12.25
C VAL A 409 0.56 9.09 -10.84
N ASP A 410 0.93 7.82 -10.69
CA ASP A 410 1.28 7.19 -9.42
C ASP A 410 2.78 6.86 -9.39
N ASP A 411 3.42 7.18 -8.27
CA ASP A 411 4.77 6.73 -7.94
C ASP A 411 4.70 5.87 -6.67
N CYS A 412 4.91 4.56 -6.86
CA CYS A 412 5.00 3.58 -5.79
C CYS A 412 6.43 3.03 -5.62
N GLY A 413 7.42 3.76 -6.13
CA GLY A 413 8.81 3.33 -6.17
C GLY A 413 9.03 2.17 -7.15
N VAL A 414 9.69 1.11 -6.69
CA VAL A 414 10.02 -0.04 -7.54
C VAL A 414 8.74 -0.82 -7.88
N ARG A 415 8.38 -0.82 -9.16
CA ARG A 415 7.23 -1.57 -9.68
C ARG A 415 7.61 -3.02 -9.90
N ILE A 416 7.03 -3.93 -9.12
CA ILE A 416 7.20 -5.39 -9.30
C ILE A 416 6.62 -5.83 -10.65
N ASN A 417 5.40 -5.39 -10.94
CA ASN A 417 4.70 -5.73 -12.17
C ASN A 417 3.86 -4.54 -12.66
N PRO A 418 4.32 -3.80 -13.68
CA PRO A 418 3.59 -2.64 -14.20
C PRO A 418 2.16 -2.95 -14.68
N MET A 419 1.90 -4.14 -15.21
CA MET A 419 0.57 -4.55 -15.70
C MET A 419 -0.41 -4.82 -14.56
N ILE A 420 0.06 -5.21 -13.37
CA ILE A 420 -0.79 -5.40 -12.18
C ILE A 420 -1.01 -4.08 -11.45
N VAL A 421 -0.10 -3.12 -11.61
CA VAL A 421 -0.23 -1.77 -11.06
C VAL A 421 -1.28 -0.98 -11.83
N GLU A 422 -1.29 -1.08 -13.16
CA GLU A 422 -2.36 -0.58 -14.04
C GLU A 422 -3.67 -1.36 -13.84
#